data_AF-A0A3D4BWX9-F1
#
_entry.id   AF-A0A3D4BWX9-F1
#
_cell.length_a   1.000
_cell.length_b   1.000
_cell.length_c   1.000
_cell.angle_alpha   90.00
_cell.angle_beta   90.00
_cell.angle_gamma   90.00
#
_symmetry.space_group_name_H-M   'P 1'
#
loop_
_entity.id
_entity.type
_entity.pdbx_description
1 polymer ?
#
loop_
_entity_poly.entity_id
_entity_poly.type
_entity_poly.pdbx_seq_one_letter_code
_entity_poly.pdbx_strand_id
1 'polypeptide(L)'
;MYQKRQEIEEAISSLKQLLSDEDALERHFQEWFENNPIVFNALGYKTYLAHPVLKLEDEDTLIPDFIVQRIDNLWEIFELKLPNTQILKDKKTRQTFYAPLHEYMQQCIDYSRYFNDRWNIEKFLLDTNIRIDSSPKAKLIVGRNEGLDRYKVSELLSDRGYKVELITYDDIINNLEFLKVNTFTQYEDLPGLTLHFIVLLNPSDWIGKYQNHLVAIGGNSRKNSLSVYLDVSGNFCFEIIDNNGTSHTSKIDGVSNIFETKQLMYFILEFGRGDTYSITSIEVNGKYHSFNIIDQLEIDINSSPLPIVIGSDSIGNGQSTFEIFEQIIFPKTLTLEERIYIRENVFSYYFNDDFNIKPRVKFDGQQFLRSNAHPNFSFNKKLKPSDMVQPELNKQPLIITSEMDSGGYGSVFYDQAN
;
A
#
# COMPACT_ATOMS: atom_id res chain seq x y z
N MET A 1 13.13 3.02 -2.48
CA MET A 1 12.47 3.21 -1.18
C MET A 1 10.98 2.92 -1.26
N TYR A 2 10.22 3.60 -2.14
CA TYR A 2 8.77 3.37 -2.27
C TYR A 2 8.39 1.94 -2.70
N GLN A 3 9.15 1.29 -3.58
CA GLN A 3 8.91 -0.11 -3.97
C GLN A 3 8.89 -1.04 -2.75
N LYS A 4 9.89 -0.93 -1.87
CA LYS A 4 9.95 -1.70 -0.63
C LYS A 4 8.75 -1.40 0.30
N ARG A 5 8.29 -0.15 0.35
CA ARG A 5 7.08 0.21 1.10
C ARG A 5 5.85 -0.49 0.51
N GLN A 6 5.68 -0.40 -0.80
CA GLN A 6 4.60 -1.07 -1.54
C GLN A 6 4.60 -2.57 -1.23
N GLU A 7 5.73 -3.25 -1.41
CA GLU A 7 5.88 -4.69 -1.15
C GLU A 7 5.46 -5.07 0.27
N ILE A 8 5.89 -4.32 1.29
CA ILE A 8 5.55 -4.63 2.69
C ILE A 8 4.06 -4.39 2.95
N GLU A 9 3.50 -3.26 2.51
CA GLU A 9 2.10 -2.92 2.74
C GLU A 9 1.16 -3.90 2.00
N GLU A 10 1.48 -4.24 0.75
CA GLU A 10 0.75 -5.25 -0.04
C GLU A 10 0.84 -6.63 0.61
N ALA A 11 2.02 -7.05 1.06
CA ALA A 11 2.18 -8.34 1.74
C ALA A 11 1.33 -8.41 3.02
N ILE A 12 1.32 -7.36 3.85
CA ILE A 12 0.50 -7.33 5.07
C ILE A 12 -0.99 -7.40 4.72
N SER A 13 -1.46 -6.55 3.79
CA SER A 13 -2.87 -6.48 3.43
C SER A 13 -3.37 -7.78 2.79
N SER A 14 -2.65 -8.29 1.79
CA SER A 14 -3.02 -9.53 1.08
C SER A 14 -2.96 -10.77 1.98
N LEU A 15 -1.99 -10.86 2.91
CA LEU A 15 -1.97 -11.97 3.86
C LEU A 15 -3.12 -11.89 4.86
N LYS A 16 -3.46 -10.70 5.37
CA LYS A 16 -4.64 -10.52 6.24
C LYS A 16 -5.93 -10.93 5.53
N GLN A 17 -6.06 -10.58 4.23
CA GLN A 17 -7.18 -11.02 3.42
C GLN A 17 -7.21 -12.55 3.25
N LEU A 18 -6.09 -13.16 2.86
CA LEU A 18 -5.98 -14.61 2.68
C LEU A 18 -6.25 -15.38 3.98
N LEU A 19 -5.84 -14.82 5.12
CA LEU A 19 -6.10 -15.39 6.44
C LEU A 19 -7.56 -15.26 6.91
N SER A 20 -8.34 -14.38 6.27
CA SER A 20 -9.76 -14.18 6.55
C SER A 20 -10.66 -15.03 5.65
N ASP A 21 -10.10 -15.67 4.63
CA ASP A 21 -10.79 -16.57 3.71
C ASP A 21 -10.81 -17.99 4.29
N GLU A 22 -12.00 -18.44 4.71
CA GLU A 22 -12.20 -19.78 5.28
C GLU A 22 -12.00 -20.91 4.24
N ASP A 23 -12.13 -20.59 2.95
CA ASP A 23 -11.97 -21.53 1.83
C ASP A 23 -10.52 -21.56 1.29
N ALA A 24 -9.60 -20.80 1.91
CA ALA A 24 -8.21 -20.76 1.49
C ALA A 24 -7.52 -22.13 1.62
N LEU A 25 -6.93 -22.59 0.52
CA LEU A 25 -6.18 -23.84 0.42
C LEU A 25 -4.69 -23.60 0.66
N GLU A 26 -3.94 -24.65 1.02
CA GLU A 26 -2.49 -24.59 1.26
C GLU A 26 -1.72 -24.01 0.07
N ARG A 27 -2.13 -24.37 -1.16
CA ARG A 27 -1.58 -23.82 -2.40
C ARG A 27 -1.71 -22.28 -2.51
N HIS A 28 -2.76 -21.68 -1.95
CA HIS A 28 -2.93 -20.23 -1.99
C HIS A 28 -1.91 -19.54 -1.08
N PHE A 29 -1.53 -20.16 0.04
CA PHE A 29 -0.44 -19.67 0.89
C PHE A 29 0.92 -19.85 0.21
N GLN A 30 1.14 -20.99 -0.46
CA GLN A 30 2.35 -21.19 -1.27
C GLN A 30 2.51 -20.09 -2.33
N GLU A 31 1.47 -19.87 -3.14
CA GLU A 31 1.42 -18.82 -4.16
C GLU A 31 1.65 -17.43 -3.54
N TRP A 32 1.09 -17.18 -2.35
CA TRP A 32 1.30 -15.91 -1.65
C TRP A 32 2.77 -15.73 -1.24
N PHE A 33 3.43 -16.73 -0.67
CA PHE A 33 4.85 -16.66 -0.30
C PHE A 33 5.76 -16.45 -1.52
N GLU A 34 5.48 -17.14 -2.64
CA GLU A 34 6.23 -16.97 -3.89
C GLU A 34 6.08 -15.55 -4.47
N ASN A 35 4.87 -14.98 -4.43
CA ASN A 35 4.58 -13.65 -4.94
C ASN A 35 5.00 -12.51 -3.99
N ASN A 36 5.28 -12.80 -2.71
CA ASN A 36 5.64 -11.81 -1.70
C ASN A 36 7.03 -12.08 -1.10
N PRO A 37 8.13 -12.02 -1.89
CA PRO A 37 9.48 -12.38 -1.44
C PRO A 37 9.99 -11.55 -0.25
N ILE A 38 9.40 -10.39 -0.01
CA ILE A 38 9.69 -9.52 1.15
C ILE A 38 9.41 -10.23 2.49
N VAL A 39 8.55 -11.25 2.52
CA VAL A 39 8.29 -12.05 3.73
C VAL A 39 9.56 -12.76 4.22
N PHE A 40 10.38 -13.27 3.30
CA PHE A 40 11.64 -13.92 3.66
C PHE A 40 12.62 -12.92 4.26
N ASN A 41 12.69 -11.69 3.72
CA ASN A 41 13.49 -10.61 4.30
C ASN A 41 13.01 -10.23 5.71
N ALA A 42 11.70 -10.16 5.92
CA ALA A 42 11.11 -9.86 7.23
C ALA A 42 11.46 -10.94 8.28
N LEU A 43 11.60 -12.19 7.85
CA LEU A 43 12.01 -13.31 8.71
C LEU A 43 13.53 -13.51 8.80
N GLY A 44 14.34 -12.64 8.18
CA GLY A 44 15.80 -12.67 8.25
C GLY A 44 16.51 -13.55 7.20
N TYR A 45 15.85 -13.85 6.09
CA TYR A 45 16.40 -14.59 4.95
C TYR A 45 16.61 -13.67 3.76
N LYS A 46 17.64 -13.95 2.95
CA LYS A 46 18.04 -13.11 1.81
C LYS A 46 17.62 -13.67 0.45
N THR A 47 17.36 -14.97 0.35
CA THR A 47 16.89 -15.64 -0.87
C THR A 47 16.19 -16.95 -0.53
N TYR A 48 15.48 -17.52 -1.49
CA TYR A 48 14.76 -18.77 -1.37
C TYR A 48 14.76 -19.56 -2.68
N LEU A 49 14.43 -20.85 -2.58
CA LEU A 49 14.13 -21.76 -3.68
C LEU A 49 12.80 -22.44 -3.37
N ALA A 50 11.79 -22.25 -4.21
CA ALA A 50 10.47 -22.87 -4.06
C ALA A 50 10.46 -24.29 -4.67
N HIS A 51 9.70 -25.19 -4.05
CA HIS A 51 9.47 -26.57 -4.48
C HIS A 51 10.73 -27.36 -4.93
N PRO A 52 11.84 -27.36 -4.17
CA PRO A 52 13.01 -28.16 -4.52
C PRO A 52 12.68 -29.66 -4.54
N VAL A 53 13.08 -30.37 -5.60
CA VAL A 53 12.86 -31.82 -5.72
C VAL A 53 14.05 -32.58 -5.12
N LEU A 54 13.80 -33.34 -4.06
CA LEU A 54 14.77 -34.19 -3.39
C LEU A 54 14.52 -35.65 -3.78
N LYS A 55 15.37 -36.20 -4.64
CA LYS A 55 15.19 -37.56 -5.21
C LYS A 55 15.76 -38.63 -4.29
N LEU A 56 14.93 -39.56 -3.85
CA LEU A 56 15.33 -40.74 -3.06
C LEU A 56 15.90 -41.85 -3.97
N GLU A 57 16.44 -42.91 -3.37
CA GLU A 57 17.03 -44.04 -4.11
C GLU A 57 15.98 -44.87 -4.88
N ASP A 58 14.76 -44.98 -4.36
CA ASP A 58 13.67 -45.82 -4.88
C ASP A 58 12.72 -45.08 -5.87
N GLU A 59 13.22 -44.09 -6.61
CA GLU A 59 12.44 -43.19 -7.51
C GLU A 59 11.41 -42.28 -6.82
N ASP A 60 11.14 -42.45 -5.53
CA ASP A 60 10.32 -41.52 -4.74
C ASP A 60 10.99 -40.14 -4.61
N THR A 61 10.17 -39.11 -4.41
CA THR A 61 10.64 -37.73 -4.24
C THR A 61 10.05 -37.07 -3.00
N LEU A 62 10.88 -36.33 -2.29
CA LEU A 62 10.47 -35.40 -1.25
C LEU A 62 10.50 -33.99 -1.84
N ILE A 63 9.45 -33.19 -1.60
CA ILE A 63 9.34 -31.83 -2.13
C ILE A 63 8.96 -30.91 -0.96
N PRO A 64 9.95 -30.29 -0.30
CA PRO A 64 9.68 -29.19 0.63
C PRO A 64 9.04 -28.00 -0.10
N ASP A 65 8.28 -27.18 0.61
CA ASP A 65 7.70 -25.97 0.03
C ASP A 65 8.77 -24.94 -0.34
N PHE A 66 9.74 -24.70 0.57
CA PHE A 66 10.91 -23.87 0.27
C PHE A 66 12.19 -24.35 0.94
N ILE A 67 13.32 -23.98 0.32
CA ILE A 67 14.63 -23.90 0.97
C ILE A 67 15.06 -22.43 0.98
N VAL A 68 15.36 -21.88 2.15
CA VAL A 68 15.65 -20.45 2.36
C VAL A 68 17.07 -20.23 2.87
N GLN A 69 17.71 -19.13 2.45
CA GLN A 69 19.07 -18.79 2.86
C GLN A 69 19.08 -17.66 3.88
N ARG A 70 19.72 -17.91 5.01
CA ARG A 70 19.98 -16.91 6.06
C ARG A 70 21.06 -15.91 5.64
N ILE A 71 21.15 -14.82 6.40
CA ILE A 71 22.17 -13.77 6.21
C ILE A 71 23.60 -14.33 6.39
N ASP A 72 23.80 -15.32 7.27
CA ASP A 72 25.09 -15.99 7.49
C ASP A 72 25.40 -17.10 6.46
N ASN A 73 24.60 -17.18 5.39
CA ASN A 73 24.69 -18.13 4.27
C ASN A 73 24.29 -19.58 4.58
N LEU A 74 23.86 -19.88 5.81
CA LEU A 74 23.27 -21.18 6.14
C LEU A 74 21.88 -21.32 5.50
N TRP A 75 21.51 -22.55 5.16
CA TRP A 75 20.22 -22.85 4.55
C TRP A 75 19.29 -23.56 5.52
N GLU A 76 18.01 -23.19 5.48
CA GLU A 76 16.95 -23.79 6.29
C GLU A 76 15.79 -24.24 5.38
N ILE A 77 15.01 -25.18 5.85
CA ILE A 77 13.86 -25.76 5.12
C ILE A 77 12.58 -25.13 5.66
N PHE A 78 11.66 -24.76 4.78
CA PHE A 78 10.34 -24.25 5.14
C PHE A 78 9.28 -25.23 4.64
N GLU A 79 8.33 -25.56 5.51
CA GLU A 79 7.12 -26.30 5.19
C GLU A 79 5.92 -25.49 5.67
N LEU A 80 4.95 -25.29 4.79
CA LEU A 80 3.71 -24.59 5.02
C LEU A 80 2.59 -25.59 5.31
N LYS A 81 1.71 -25.22 6.24
CA LYS A 81 0.42 -25.87 6.49
C LYS A 81 -0.65 -24.82 6.71
N LEU A 82 -1.91 -25.22 6.73
CA LEU A 82 -3.02 -24.27 6.87
C LEU A 82 -3.01 -23.51 8.22
N PRO A 83 -3.46 -22.24 8.24
CA PRO A 83 -3.57 -21.44 9.46
C PRO A 83 -4.60 -21.99 10.45
N ASN A 84 -5.63 -22.70 9.99
CA ASN A 84 -6.64 -23.32 10.87
C ASN A 84 -6.19 -24.65 11.50
N THR A 85 -4.95 -25.09 11.23
CA THR A 85 -4.39 -26.32 11.81
C THR A 85 -4.26 -26.17 13.32
N GLN A 86 -4.91 -27.05 14.06
CA GLN A 86 -4.81 -27.08 15.52
C GLN A 86 -3.45 -27.63 15.98
N ILE A 87 -2.75 -26.89 16.84
CA ILE A 87 -1.39 -27.23 17.29
C ILE A 87 -1.42 -28.08 18.56
N LEU A 88 -2.04 -27.59 19.63
CA LEU A 88 -2.09 -28.24 20.95
C LEU A 88 -3.46 -28.82 21.25
N LYS A 89 -3.49 -30.05 21.75
CA LYS A 89 -4.70 -30.69 22.25
C LYS A 89 -5.06 -30.16 23.63
N ASP A 90 -6.25 -29.57 23.76
CA ASP A 90 -6.72 -29.12 25.07
C ASP A 90 -7.24 -30.30 25.90
N LYS A 91 -6.42 -30.75 26.84
CA LYS A 91 -6.86 -31.61 27.94
C LYS A 91 -6.34 -31.01 29.23
N LYS A 92 -7.26 -30.71 30.15
CA LYS A 92 -7.10 -30.11 31.49
C LYS A 92 -5.91 -30.59 32.36
N THR A 93 -5.16 -31.60 31.95
CA THR A 93 -4.01 -32.15 32.67
C THR A 93 -2.81 -32.55 31.80
N ARG A 94 -2.93 -32.65 30.47
CA ARG A 94 -1.84 -33.05 29.55
C ARG A 94 -2.01 -32.44 28.16
N GLN A 95 -1.47 -31.25 27.97
CA GLN A 95 -1.33 -30.67 26.63
C GLN A 95 -0.22 -31.40 25.86
N THR A 96 -0.58 -31.92 24.70
CA THR A 96 0.33 -32.56 23.73
C THR A 96 0.02 -31.99 22.34
N PHE A 97 0.90 -32.19 21.37
CA PHE A 97 0.56 -31.88 19.98
C PHE A 97 -0.61 -32.75 19.48
N TYR A 98 -1.40 -32.20 18.56
CA TYR A 98 -2.35 -32.99 17.78
C TYR A 98 -1.64 -33.95 16.84
N ALA A 99 -2.31 -35.05 16.46
CA ALA A 99 -1.73 -36.09 15.60
C ALA A 99 -1.23 -35.55 14.24
N PRO A 100 -1.99 -34.70 13.50
CA PRO A 100 -1.49 -34.14 12.23
C PRO A 100 -0.19 -33.35 12.38
N LEU A 101 -0.03 -32.61 13.48
CA LEU A 101 1.19 -31.85 13.72
C LEU A 101 2.42 -32.76 13.88
N HIS A 102 2.25 -33.96 14.45
CA HIS A 102 3.33 -34.93 14.50
C HIS A 102 3.77 -35.40 13.11
N GLU A 103 2.83 -35.58 12.18
CA GLU A 103 3.12 -35.97 10.79
C GLU A 103 3.89 -34.85 10.07
N TYR A 104 3.44 -33.60 10.21
CA TYR A 104 4.13 -32.44 9.62
C TYR A 104 5.54 -32.26 10.20
N MET A 105 5.71 -32.45 11.51
CA MET A 105 7.05 -32.43 12.11
C MET A 105 7.93 -33.56 11.58
N GLN A 106 7.37 -34.75 11.38
CA GLN A 106 8.12 -35.89 10.85
C GLN A 106 8.57 -35.62 9.42
N GLN A 107 7.70 -35.05 8.59
CA GLN A 107 8.01 -34.59 7.23
C GLN A 107 9.19 -33.61 7.22
N CYS A 108 9.17 -32.58 8.08
CA CYS A 108 10.29 -31.65 8.24
C CYS A 108 11.60 -32.34 8.66
N ILE A 109 11.52 -33.31 9.57
CA ILE A 109 12.68 -34.10 10.01
C ILE A 109 13.24 -34.94 8.86
N ASP A 110 12.39 -35.51 8.01
CA ASP A 110 12.81 -36.36 6.90
C ASP A 110 13.49 -35.54 5.80
N TYR A 111 13.02 -34.31 5.52
CA TYR A 111 13.75 -33.38 4.66
C TYR A 111 15.12 -33.00 5.22
N SER A 112 15.20 -32.71 6.52
CA SER A 112 16.49 -32.42 7.18
C SER A 112 17.43 -33.62 7.12
N ARG A 113 16.91 -34.84 7.31
CA ARG A 113 17.68 -36.10 7.25
C ARG A 113 18.17 -36.42 5.85
N TYR A 114 17.43 -36.07 4.80
CA TYR A 114 17.88 -36.26 3.42
C TYR A 114 19.28 -35.69 3.19
N PHE A 115 19.58 -34.52 3.76
CA PHE A 115 20.88 -33.85 3.67
C PHE A 115 21.94 -34.37 4.66
N ASN A 116 21.69 -35.44 5.40
CA ASN A 116 22.75 -36.11 6.16
C ASN A 116 23.66 -36.96 5.27
N ASP A 117 23.14 -37.39 4.11
CA ASP A 117 23.94 -38.10 3.12
C ASP A 117 24.69 -37.10 2.24
N ARG A 118 26.00 -37.28 2.16
CA ARG A 118 26.88 -36.47 1.31
C ARG A 118 26.51 -36.58 -0.17
N TRP A 119 26.08 -37.75 -0.62
CA TRP A 119 25.67 -37.95 -2.01
C TRP A 119 24.47 -37.07 -2.37
N ASN A 120 23.49 -36.99 -1.47
CA ASN A 120 22.30 -36.15 -1.63
C ASN A 120 22.64 -34.66 -1.66
N ILE A 121 23.57 -34.20 -0.82
CA ILE A 121 24.07 -32.82 -0.86
C ILE A 121 24.76 -32.52 -2.20
N GLU A 122 25.66 -33.41 -2.66
CA GLU A 122 26.40 -33.22 -3.91
C GLU A 122 25.45 -33.19 -5.12
N LYS A 123 24.46 -34.08 -5.14
CA LYS A 123 23.41 -34.10 -6.17
C LYS A 123 22.56 -32.82 -6.15
N PHE A 124 22.11 -32.40 -4.97
CA PHE A 124 21.34 -31.15 -4.82
C PHE A 124 22.14 -29.93 -5.28
N LEU A 125 23.43 -29.88 -4.96
CA LEU A 125 24.33 -28.83 -5.44
C LEU A 125 24.45 -28.83 -6.97
N LEU A 126 24.57 -29.99 -7.61
CA LEU A 126 24.61 -30.08 -9.06
C LEU A 126 23.31 -29.63 -9.72
N ASP A 127 22.16 -30.00 -9.14
CA ASP A 127 20.84 -29.71 -9.70
C ASP A 127 20.41 -28.25 -9.50
N THR A 128 20.85 -27.61 -8.41
CA THR A 128 20.35 -26.28 -7.99
C THR A 128 21.43 -25.19 -7.88
N ASN A 129 22.71 -25.56 -7.93
CA ASN A 129 23.86 -24.70 -7.59
C ASN A 129 23.81 -24.13 -6.16
N ILE A 130 23.10 -24.80 -5.24
CA ILE A 130 23.01 -24.44 -3.82
C ILE A 130 23.81 -25.42 -2.97
N ARG A 131 24.72 -24.89 -2.15
CA ARG A 131 25.44 -25.67 -1.14
C ARG A 131 24.72 -25.57 0.20
N ILE A 132 24.05 -26.66 0.57
CA ILE A 132 23.35 -26.82 1.84
C ILE A 132 24.22 -27.59 2.85
N ASP A 133 24.09 -27.25 4.13
CA ASP A 133 24.78 -27.92 5.22
C ASP A 133 24.15 -29.27 5.53
N SER A 134 24.88 -30.13 6.27
CA SER A 134 24.30 -31.37 6.78
C SER A 134 23.31 -31.09 7.91
N SER A 135 22.17 -31.79 7.89
CA SER A 135 21.08 -31.63 8.85
C SER A 135 20.56 -30.17 8.99
N PRO A 136 20.16 -29.50 7.89
CA PRO A 136 19.63 -28.13 7.96
C PRO A 136 18.40 -28.08 8.88
N LYS A 137 18.20 -26.96 9.58
CA LYS A 137 17.01 -26.77 10.42
C LYS A 137 15.76 -26.64 9.55
N ALA A 138 14.63 -27.09 10.07
CA ALA A 138 13.34 -26.91 9.41
C ALA A 138 12.45 -25.93 10.21
N LYS A 139 11.72 -25.10 9.48
CA LYS A 139 10.65 -24.22 9.97
C LYS A 139 9.32 -24.77 9.48
N LEU A 140 8.39 -25.01 10.38
CA LEU A 140 7.02 -25.38 10.07
C LEU A 140 6.13 -24.16 10.30
N ILE A 141 5.57 -23.62 9.22
CA ILE A 141 4.66 -22.48 9.23
C ILE A 141 3.24 -23.03 9.33
N VAL A 142 2.60 -22.87 10.49
CA VAL A 142 1.34 -23.54 10.78
C VAL A 142 0.55 -22.82 11.87
N GLY A 143 -0.78 -22.84 11.75
CA GLY A 143 -1.66 -22.41 12.83
C GLY A 143 -1.73 -20.88 13.05
N ARG A 144 -2.55 -20.50 14.02
CA ARG A 144 -2.69 -19.13 14.55
C ARG A 144 -2.34 -19.10 16.04
N ASN A 145 -2.12 -17.90 16.55
CA ASN A 145 -1.79 -17.63 17.95
C ASN A 145 -2.98 -17.71 18.91
N GLU A 146 -4.19 -17.58 18.40
CA GLU A 146 -5.39 -17.56 19.25
C GLU A 146 -5.50 -18.85 20.07
N GLY A 147 -5.48 -18.71 21.40
CA GLY A 147 -5.54 -19.84 22.33
C GLY A 147 -4.28 -20.71 22.40
N LEU A 148 -3.17 -20.32 21.75
CA LEU A 148 -1.94 -21.11 21.71
C LEU A 148 -1.04 -20.85 22.94
N ASP A 149 -0.79 -21.87 23.75
CA ASP A 149 0.23 -21.82 24.80
C ASP A 149 1.64 -21.98 24.19
N ARG A 150 2.26 -20.84 23.86
CA ARG A 150 3.61 -20.78 23.27
C ARG A 150 4.69 -21.37 24.17
N TYR A 151 4.56 -21.23 25.49
CA TYR A 151 5.53 -21.82 26.41
C TYR A 151 5.46 -23.35 26.34
N LYS A 152 4.25 -23.91 26.30
CA LYS A 152 4.07 -25.35 26.17
C LYS A 152 4.53 -25.88 24.82
N VAL A 153 4.29 -25.15 23.72
CA VAL A 153 4.85 -25.51 22.40
C VAL A 153 6.37 -25.58 22.47
N SER A 154 7.02 -24.55 23.02
CA SER A 154 8.48 -24.49 23.16
C SER A 154 9.03 -25.64 24.01
N GLU A 155 8.39 -25.95 25.14
CA GLU A 155 8.73 -27.10 26.00
C GLU A 155 8.68 -28.42 25.21
N LEU A 156 7.57 -28.68 24.50
CA LEU A 156 7.36 -29.92 23.74
C LEU A 156 8.29 -30.05 22.52
N LEU A 157 8.71 -28.94 21.90
CA LEU A 157 9.71 -28.93 20.83
C LEU A 157 11.12 -29.18 21.36
N SER A 158 11.44 -28.65 22.54
CA SER A 158 12.74 -28.81 23.18
C SER A 158 13.05 -30.27 23.49
N ASP A 159 12.05 -31.02 23.98
CA ASP A 159 12.14 -32.47 24.24
C ASP A 159 12.46 -33.30 22.98
N ARG A 160 12.29 -32.72 21.79
CA ARG A 160 12.50 -33.37 20.48
C ARG A 160 13.79 -32.95 19.78
N GLY A 161 14.66 -32.19 20.46
CA GLY A 161 16.01 -31.90 19.98
C GLY A 161 16.11 -30.76 18.95
N TYR A 162 15.19 -29.79 18.98
CA TYR A 162 15.26 -28.51 18.25
C TYR A 162 15.49 -28.59 16.72
N LYS A 163 15.15 -29.70 16.07
CA LYS A 163 15.28 -29.84 14.61
C LYS A 163 14.22 -29.10 13.82
N VAL A 164 13.05 -28.90 14.43
CA VAL A 164 11.90 -28.22 13.85
C VAL A 164 11.53 -27.05 14.76
N GLU A 165 11.40 -25.88 14.16
CA GLU A 165 10.87 -24.67 14.80
C GLU A 165 9.49 -24.38 14.22
N LEU A 166 8.54 -24.01 15.09
CA LEU A 166 7.18 -23.68 14.69
C LEU A 166 7.04 -22.17 14.58
N ILE A 167 6.50 -21.71 13.45
CA ILE A 167 6.16 -20.31 13.18
C ILE A 167 4.67 -20.25 12.88
N THR A 168 3.92 -19.36 13.52
CA THR A 168 2.49 -19.16 13.20
C THR A 168 2.32 -18.11 12.11
N TYR A 169 1.17 -18.09 11.43
CA TYR A 169 0.90 -17.02 10.45
C TYR A 169 0.81 -15.63 11.10
N ASP A 170 0.43 -15.56 12.38
CA ASP A 170 0.50 -14.32 13.15
C ASP A 170 1.94 -13.86 13.38
N ASP A 171 2.90 -14.79 13.55
CA ASP A 171 4.33 -14.43 13.60
C ASP A 171 4.79 -13.82 12.27
N ILE A 172 4.31 -14.35 11.14
CA ILE A 172 4.62 -13.80 9.81
C ILE A 172 4.13 -12.35 9.71
N ILE A 173 2.86 -12.10 10.08
CA ILE A 173 2.29 -10.75 10.12
C ILE A 173 3.08 -9.84 11.05
N ASN A 174 3.37 -10.29 12.28
CA ASN A 174 4.11 -9.50 13.26
C ASN A 174 5.52 -9.12 12.75
N ASN A 175 6.21 -10.01 12.04
CA ASN A 175 7.52 -9.72 11.47
C ASN A 175 7.43 -8.72 10.30
N LEU A 176 6.40 -8.83 9.45
CA LEU A 176 6.12 -7.84 8.40
C LEU A 176 5.79 -6.47 9.00
N GLU A 177 4.94 -6.42 10.03
CA GLU A 177 4.59 -5.19 10.74
C GLU A 177 5.81 -4.59 11.46
N PHE A 178 6.65 -5.40 12.09
CA PHE A 178 7.91 -4.94 12.67
C PHE A 178 8.84 -4.36 11.61
N LEU A 179 8.97 -5.02 10.46
CA LEU A 179 9.75 -4.49 9.34
C LEU A 179 9.18 -3.16 8.84
N LYS A 180 7.84 -3.03 8.75
CA LYS A 180 7.16 -1.78 8.41
C LYS A 180 7.50 -0.69 9.43
N VAL A 181 7.30 -0.94 10.71
CA VAL A 181 7.48 0.04 11.79
C VAL A 181 8.90 0.59 11.78
N ASN A 182 9.89 -0.29 11.70
CA ASN A 182 11.29 0.12 11.69
C ASN A 182 11.72 0.85 10.43
N THR A 183 10.99 0.70 9.32
CA THR A 183 11.37 1.30 8.04
C THR A 183 10.58 2.58 7.74
N PHE A 184 9.29 2.64 8.07
CA PHE A 184 8.37 3.62 7.50
C PHE A 184 7.44 4.33 8.49
N THR A 185 7.22 3.83 9.70
CA THR A 185 6.24 4.46 10.62
C THR A 185 6.64 5.88 11.05
N GLN A 186 7.93 6.22 10.99
CA GLN A 186 8.37 7.62 11.17
C GLN A 186 7.76 8.59 10.13
N TYR A 187 7.29 8.11 8.98
CA TYR A 187 6.68 8.93 7.92
C TYR A 187 5.14 8.94 7.94
N GLU A 188 4.53 8.22 8.89
CA GLU A 188 3.08 8.15 9.07
C GLU A 188 2.65 9.17 10.14
N ASP A 189 1.39 9.63 10.07
CA ASP A 189 0.79 10.56 11.05
C ASP A 189 1.56 11.89 11.23
N LEU A 190 2.34 12.29 10.22
CA LEU A 190 3.09 13.55 10.25
C LEU A 190 2.16 14.74 10.02
N PRO A 191 2.32 15.86 10.74
CA PRO A 191 1.64 17.10 10.43
C PRO A 191 1.88 17.52 8.98
N GLY A 192 0.83 17.89 8.26
CA GLY A 192 0.96 18.26 6.85
C GLY A 192 -0.38 18.19 6.14
N LEU A 193 -0.40 17.50 4.99
CA LEU A 193 -1.59 17.38 4.17
C LEU A 193 -1.61 16.05 3.42
N THR A 194 -2.74 15.37 3.41
CA THR A 194 -3.03 14.31 2.43
C THR A 194 -4.17 14.75 1.53
N LEU A 195 -3.94 14.71 0.22
CA LEU A 195 -4.95 14.90 -0.80
C LEU A 195 -5.42 13.56 -1.30
N HIS A 196 -6.72 13.34 -1.17
CA HIS A 196 -7.44 12.23 -1.75
C HIS A 196 -8.34 12.76 -2.85
N PHE A 197 -8.24 12.24 -4.06
CA PHE A 197 -9.23 12.57 -5.09
C PHE A 197 -9.40 11.47 -6.13
N ILE A 198 -10.62 11.42 -6.65
CA ILE A 198 -11.06 10.46 -7.66
C ILE A 198 -11.43 11.25 -8.90
N VAL A 199 -10.69 11.05 -9.98
CA VAL A 199 -10.81 11.86 -11.20
C VAL A 199 -10.84 11.01 -12.46
N LEU A 200 -11.52 11.54 -13.48
CA LEU A 200 -11.44 11.06 -14.85
C LEU A 200 -10.57 12.03 -15.64
N LEU A 201 -9.46 11.55 -16.18
CA LEU A 201 -8.56 12.34 -17.02
C LEU A 201 -8.81 12.01 -18.50
N ASN A 202 -8.79 13.04 -19.35
CA ASN A 202 -8.72 12.86 -20.81
C ASN A 202 -7.43 13.50 -21.36
N PRO A 203 -6.31 12.75 -21.39
CA PRO A 203 -5.01 13.28 -21.80
C PRO A 203 -4.99 13.90 -23.21
N SER A 204 -5.83 13.39 -24.12
CA SER A 204 -5.88 13.85 -25.52
C SER A 204 -6.34 15.31 -25.68
N ASP A 205 -7.03 15.85 -24.68
CA ASP A 205 -7.57 17.20 -24.76
C ASP A 205 -6.50 18.29 -24.53
N TRP A 206 -5.47 18.00 -23.73
CA TRP A 206 -4.53 19.02 -23.21
C TRP A 206 -3.04 18.72 -23.44
N ILE A 207 -2.63 17.47 -23.65
CA ILE A 207 -1.20 17.14 -23.86
C ILE A 207 -0.61 17.97 -25.01
N GLY A 208 0.55 18.57 -24.78
CA GLY A 208 1.26 19.43 -25.74
C GLY A 208 0.69 20.85 -25.88
N LYS A 209 -0.38 21.21 -25.16
CA LYS A 209 -1.03 22.53 -25.28
C LYS A 209 -0.82 23.42 -24.07
N TYR A 210 -1.05 22.91 -22.86
CA TYR A 210 -0.97 23.66 -21.60
C TYR A 210 -0.76 22.73 -20.41
N GLN A 211 -0.43 23.29 -19.24
CA GLN A 211 -0.43 22.58 -17.96
C GLN A 211 -1.87 22.41 -17.48
N ASN A 212 -2.30 21.18 -17.21
CA ASN A 212 -3.64 20.86 -16.73
C ASN A 212 -3.65 20.88 -15.19
N HIS A 213 -4.13 21.97 -14.60
CA HIS A 213 -4.13 22.16 -13.15
C HIS A 213 -5.32 21.46 -12.49
N LEU A 214 -5.04 20.53 -11.58
CA LEU A 214 -6.07 19.82 -10.85
C LEU A 214 -6.44 20.56 -9.56
N VAL A 215 -5.43 20.84 -8.73
CA VAL A 215 -5.61 21.47 -7.41
C VAL A 215 -4.43 22.41 -7.12
N ALA A 216 -4.71 23.57 -6.53
CA ALA A 216 -3.71 24.47 -5.97
C ALA A 216 -4.12 24.88 -4.55
N ILE A 217 -3.14 24.88 -3.64
CA ILE A 217 -3.30 25.21 -2.23
C ILE A 217 -2.30 26.31 -1.86
N GLY A 218 -2.78 27.31 -1.13
CA GLY A 218 -2.00 28.48 -0.71
C GLY A 218 -2.33 29.73 -1.53
N GLY A 219 -2.23 30.89 -0.88
CA GLY A 219 -2.62 32.16 -1.47
C GLY A 219 -1.57 32.81 -2.37
N ASN A 220 -0.32 32.32 -2.35
CA ASN A 220 0.79 32.91 -3.08
C ASN A 220 1.44 31.86 -3.98
N SER A 221 1.36 32.03 -5.29
CA SER A 221 1.92 31.09 -6.26
C SER A 221 3.45 30.98 -6.26
N ARG A 222 4.14 31.80 -5.45
CA ARG A 222 5.62 31.86 -5.40
C ARG A 222 6.19 31.40 -4.07
N LYS A 223 5.36 31.11 -3.07
CA LYS A 223 5.81 30.63 -1.75
C LYS A 223 4.67 30.05 -0.95
N ASN A 224 4.98 29.09 -0.09
CA ASN A 224 4.01 28.44 0.79
C ASN A 224 2.80 27.92 0.03
N SER A 225 3.05 27.20 -1.07
CA SER A 225 2.01 26.68 -1.93
C SER A 225 2.27 25.24 -2.32
N LEU A 226 1.19 24.52 -2.56
CA LEU A 226 1.20 23.15 -3.04
C LEU A 226 0.33 23.10 -4.31
N SER A 227 0.79 22.44 -5.36
CA SER A 227 0.06 22.31 -6.61
C SER A 227 0.10 20.88 -7.13
N VAL A 228 -1.02 20.46 -7.72
CA VAL A 228 -1.17 19.20 -8.43
C VAL A 228 -1.59 19.52 -9.85
N TYR A 229 -0.78 19.11 -10.81
CA TYR A 229 -1.05 19.39 -12.22
C TYR A 229 -0.42 18.33 -13.11
N LEU A 230 -0.85 18.29 -14.36
CA LEU A 230 -0.14 17.57 -15.40
C LEU A 230 0.63 18.56 -16.27
N ASP A 231 1.93 18.33 -16.44
CA ASP A 231 2.79 19.20 -17.25
C ASP A 231 2.49 19.06 -18.76
N VAL A 232 3.01 19.97 -19.59
CA VAL A 232 2.77 19.97 -21.04
C VAL A 232 3.21 18.68 -21.76
N SER A 233 4.12 17.92 -21.14
CA SER A 233 4.64 16.65 -21.66
C SER A 233 3.79 15.46 -21.18
N GLY A 234 2.72 15.72 -20.44
CA GLY A 234 1.87 14.67 -19.89
C GLY A 234 2.53 13.93 -18.74
N ASN A 235 3.20 14.62 -17.83
CA ASN A 235 3.66 14.01 -16.59
C ASN A 235 2.82 14.52 -15.43
N PHE A 236 2.52 13.65 -14.47
CA PHE A 236 1.79 14.04 -13.27
C PHE A 236 2.76 14.64 -12.26
N CYS A 237 2.50 15.87 -11.81
CA CYS A 237 3.36 16.66 -10.94
C CYS A 237 2.65 16.97 -9.63
N PHE A 238 3.32 16.66 -8.53
CA PHE A 238 2.98 17.10 -7.19
C PHE A 238 4.10 18.04 -6.70
N GLU A 239 3.83 19.34 -6.75
CA GLU A 239 4.79 20.41 -6.51
C GLU A 239 4.52 21.10 -5.17
N ILE A 240 5.58 21.38 -4.43
CA ILE A 240 5.57 22.20 -3.22
C ILE A 240 6.55 23.33 -3.40
N ILE A 241 6.10 24.56 -3.16
CA ILE A 241 6.93 25.76 -3.16
C ILE A 241 7.05 26.23 -1.71
N ASP A 242 8.27 26.20 -1.18
CA ASP A 242 8.56 26.53 0.21
C ASP A 242 8.47 28.04 0.49
N ASN A 243 8.73 28.46 1.73
CA ASN A 243 8.68 29.86 2.14
C ASN A 243 9.74 30.75 1.45
N ASN A 244 10.83 30.14 0.98
CA ASN A 244 11.90 30.82 0.24
C ASN A 244 11.61 30.90 -1.27
N GLY A 245 10.54 30.24 -1.73
CA GLY A 245 10.17 30.18 -3.14
C GLY A 245 10.90 29.08 -3.92
N THR A 246 11.53 28.13 -3.23
CA THR A 246 12.15 26.96 -3.87
C THR A 246 11.07 25.93 -4.19
N SER A 247 11.05 25.45 -5.43
CA SER A 247 10.15 24.38 -5.87
C SER A 247 10.76 23.00 -5.61
N HIS A 248 9.93 22.11 -5.06
CA HIS A 248 10.22 20.71 -4.80
C HIS A 248 9.12 19.89 -5.48
N THR A 249 9.45 19.15 -6.53
CA THR A 249 8.47 18.45 -7.35
C THR A 249 8.67 16.94 -7.31
N SER A 250 7.63 16.21 -6.90
CA SER A 250 7.48 14.78 -7.14
C SER A 250 6.78 14.57 -8.49
N LYS A 251 7.36 13.73 -9.35
CA LYS A 251 6.88 13.56 -10.73
C LYS A 251 6.69 12.09 -11.07
N ILE A 252 5.61 11.79 -11.79
CA ILE A 252 5.39 10.51 -12.45
C ILE A 252 5.53 10.73 -13.95
N ASP A 253 6.52 10.08 -14.55
CA ASP A 253 6.76 10.18 -15.98
C ASP A 253 5.72 9.39 -16.78
N GLY A 254 5.26 9.97 -17.88
CA GLY A 254 4.53 9.26 -18.93
C GLY A 254 3.10 8.89 -18.58
N VAL A 255 2.19 9.87 -18.64
CA VAL A 255 0.76 9.65 -18.41
C VAL A 255 0.19 8.58 -19.37
N SER A 256 0.75 8.39 -20.56
CA SER A 256 0.28 7.37 -21.51
C SER A 256 0.39 5.93 -21.01
N ASN A 257 1.29 5.64 -20.06
CA ASN A 257 1.54 4.27 -19.60
C ASN A 257 0.76 3.92 -18.32
N ILE A 258 0.29 4.94 -17.59
CA ILE A 258 -0.39 4.78 -16.30
C ILE A 258 -1.86 5.17 -16.40
N PHE A 259 -2.20 6.08 -17.30
CA PHE A 259 -3.54 6.63 -17.42
C PHE A 259 -4.11 6.21 -18.78
N GLU A 260 -4.90 5.15 -18.79
CA GLU A 260 -5.71 4.84 -19.96
C GLU A 260 -6.77 5.92 -20.12
N THR A 261 -6.98 6.40 -21.35
CA THR A 261 -8.02 7.39 -21.64
C THR A 261 -9.38 6.90 -21.15
N LYS A 262 -10.07 7.74 -20.37
CA LYS A 262 -11.39 7.46 -19.78
C LYS A 262 -11.39 6.38 -18.68
N GLN A 263 -10.24 6.10 -18.07
CA GLN A 263 -10.20 5.32 -16.85
C GLN A 263 -10.33 6.22 -15.63
N LEU A 264 -11.12 5.77 -14.66
CA LEU A 264 -11.20 6.41 -13.35
C LEU A 264 -9.86 6.24 -12.62
N MET A 265 -9.36 7.33 -12.07
CA MET A 265 -8.09 7.38 -11.38
C MET A 265 -8.30 7.78 -9.93
N TYR A 266 -7.67 7.02 -9.05
CA TYR A 266 -7.67 7.26 -7.63
C TYR A 266 -6.28 7.70 -7.17
N PHE A 267 -6.16 8.88 -6.57
CA PHE A 267 -4.90 9.43 -6.09
C PHE A 267 -4.88 9.59 -4.57
N ILE A 268 -3.73 9.26 -3.97
CA ILE A 268 -3.33 9.70 -2.63
C ILE A 268 -2.01 10.45 -2.77
N LEU A 269 -2.01 11.75 -2.44
CA LEU A 269 -0.81 12.57 -2.41
C LEU A 269 -0.56 13.02 -0.98
N GLU A 270 0.61 12.72 -0.43
CA GLU A 270 0.92 13.09 0.95
C GLU A 270 2.08 14.08 0.98
N PHE A 271 1.91 15.15 1.74
CA PHE A 271 2.98 15.99 2.23
C PHE A 271 3.00 15.89 3.77
N GLY A 272 4.14 15.51 4.33
CA GLY A 272 4.32 15.41 5.78
C GLY A 272 5.56 16.14 6.23
N ARG A 273 5.50 16.79 7.39
CA ARG A 273 6.62 17.51 7.99
C ARG A 273 7.00 16.87 9.32
N GLY A 274 8.20 16.31 9.38
CA GLY A 274 8.87 15.92 10.62
C GLY A 274 9.76 17.04 11.17
N ASP A 275 10.49 16.74 12.24
CA ASP A 275 11.37 17.71 12.91
C ASP A 275 12.60 18.08 12.06
N THR A 276 13.15 17.12 11.34
CA THR A 276 14.41 17.28 10.59
C THR A 276 14.27 17.07 9.09
N TYR A 277 13.11 16.55 8.65
CA TYR A 277 12.84 16.23 7.26
C TYR A 277 11.37 16.50 6.93
N SER A 278 11.06 16.51 5.65
CA SER A 278 9.71 16.42 5.14
C SER A 278 9.63 15.29 4.12
N ILE A 279 8.41 14.81 3.87
CA ILE A 279 8.17 13.80 2.86
C ILE A 279 7.15 14.27 1.85
N THR A 280 7.29 13.79 0.62
CA THR A 280 6.22 13.81 -0.37
C THR A 280 6.02 12.41 -0.92
N SER A 281 4.77 11.99 -1.08
CA SER A 281 4.44 10.71 -1.69
C SER A 281 3.36 10.89 -2.77
N ILE A 282 3.43 10.06 -3.80
CA ILE A 282 2.39 9.94 -4.80
C ILE A 282 2.02 8.48 -4.93
N GLU A 283 0.75 8.19 -4.73
CA GLU A 283 0.12 6.90 -4.95
C GLU A 283 -1.02 7.04 -5.96
N VAL A 284 -1.10 6.09 -6.89
CA VAL A 284 -2.13 6.03 -7.93
C VAL A 284 -2.71 4.62 -7.95
N ASN A 285 -4.03 4.51 -7.83
CA ASN A 285 -4.77 3.24 -7.84
C ASN A 285 -4.18 2.18 -6.88
N GLY A 286 -3.80 2.59 -5.66
CA GLY A 286 -3.24 1.69 -4.66
C GLY A 286 -1.73 1.43 -4.78
N LYS A 287 -1.04 2.03 -5.78
CA LYS A 287 0.38 1.80 -6.04
C LYS A 287 1.22 3.06 -5.86
N TYR A 288 2.30 2.97 -5.09
CA TYR A 288 3.27 4.05 -4.97
C TYR A 288 4.04 4.25 -6.27
N HIS A 289 4.11 5.50 -6.72
CA HIS A 289 4.92 5.93 -7.85
C HIS A 289 6.06 6.87 -7.45
N SER A 290 5.91 7.60 -6.35
CA SER A 290 6.95 8.49 -5.83
C SER A 290 6.94 8.49 -4.29
N PHE A 291 8.13 8.56 -3.69
CA PHE A 291 8.33 8.83 -2.28
C PHE A 291 9.67 9.53 -2.09
N ASN A 292 9.62 10.81 -1.76
CA ASN A 292 10.80 11.66 -1.61
C ASN A 292 10.91 12.16 -0.18
N ILE A 293 12.13 12.09 0.36
CA ILE A 293 12.50 12.73 1.63
C ILE A 293 13.25 14.01 1.26
N ILE A 294 12.81 15.12 1.85
CA ILE A 294 13.34 16.46 1.60
C ILE A 294 13.90 16.97 2.92
N ASP A 295 15.17 17.38 2.93
CA ASP A 295 15.79 17.95 4.10
C ASP A 295 15.23 19.36 4.37
N GLN A 296 14.77 19.60 5.60
CA GLN A 296 14.43 20.94 6.11
C GLN A 296 13.51 21.79 5.21
N LEU A 297 12.36 21.23 4.79
CA LEU A 297 11.36 22.00 4.04
C LEU A 297 10.57 22.94 4.97
N GLU A 298 10.80 24.24 4.85
CA GLU A 298 10.04 25.26 5.56
C GLU A 298 8.84 25.73 4.74
N ILE A 299 7.66 25.22 5.08
CA ILE A 299 6.40 25.65 4.47
C ILE A 299 5.35 25.96 5.53
N ASP A 300 4.62 27.06 5.31
CA ASP A 300 3.47 27.45 6.13
C ASP A 300 2.17 27.37 5.31
N ILE A 301 1.56 26.19 5.31
CA ILE A 301 0.24 25.93 4.71
C ILE A 301 -0.86 25.79 5.77
N ASN A 302 -0.57 26.10 7.03
CA ASN A 302 -1.50 25.92 8.15
C ASN A 302 -2.50 27.07 8.31
N SER A 303 -2.74 27.85 7.25
CA SER A 303 -3.79 28.86 7.24
C SER A 303 -5.15 28.17 7.42
N SER A 304 -5.88 28.56 8.46
CA SER A 304 -7.29 28.22 8.63
C SER A 304 -8.15 29.45 8.37
N PRO A 305 -9.03 29.42 7.36
CA PRO A 305 -9.28 28.32 6.41
C PRO A 305 -8.18 28.18 5.34
N LEU A 306 -8.07 26.97 4.78
CA LEU A 306 -7.09 26.67 3.74
C LEU A 306 -7.50 27.31 2.40
N PRO A 307 -6.65 28.15 1.77
CA PRO A 307 -6.88 28.65 0.42
C PRO A 307 -6.74 27.50 -0.57
N ILE A 308 -7.84 27.11 -1.22
CA ILE A 308 -7.88 26.01 -2.18
C ILE A 308 -8.46 26.52 -3.49
N VAL A 309 -7.90 26.08 -4.61
CA VAL A 309 -8.47 26.18 -5.95
C VAL A 309 -8.47 24.80 -6.58
N ILE A 310 -9.56 24.40 -7.23
CA ILE A 310 -9.69 23.16 -8.01
C ILE A 310 -9.98 23.54 -9.45
N GLY A 311 -9.27 22.96 -10.40
CA GLY A 311 -9.45 23.24 -11.83
C GLY A 311 -8.62 24.41 -12.37
N SER A 312 -7.74 25.01 -11.57
CA SER A 312 -6.86 26.10 -11.98
C SER A 312 -5.65 26.23 -11.05
N ASP A 313 -4.69 27.08 -11.42
CA ASP A 313 -3.66 27.62 -10.52
C ASP A 313 -4.24 28.50 -9.39
N SER A 314 -3.40 28.90 -8.42
CA SER A 314 -3.81 29.68 -7.24
C SER A 314 -4.29 31.12 -7.52
N ILE A 315 -4.25 31.56 -8.79
CA ILE A 315 -4.73 32.88 -9.21
C ILE A 315 -5.90 32.80 -10.21
N GLY A 316 -6.35 31.60 -10.59
CA GLY A 316 -7.53 31.43 -11.46
C GLY A 316 -7.25 31.63 -12.96
N ASN A 317 -5.99 31.52 -13.39
CA ASN A 317 -5.54 31.67 -14.77
C ASN A 317 -5.14 30.35 -15.46
N GLY A 318 -4.89 29.30 -14.67
CA GLY A 318 -4.60 27.96 -15.15
C GLY A 318 -5.76 27.37 -15.96
N GLN A 319 -5.43 26.47 -16.88
CA GLN A 319 -6.43 25.70 -17.63
C GLN A 319 -6.53 24.30 -17.06
N SER A 320 -7.71 23.69 -17.18
CA SER A 320 -7.92 22.30 -16.81
C SER A 320 -8.93 21.59 -17.69
N THR A 321 -8.76 20.27 -17.81
CA THR A 321 -9.71 19.39 -18.47
C THR A 321 -9.73 18.04 -17.75
N PHE A 322 -10.73 17.85 -16.87
CA PHE A 322 -10.95 16.61 -16.13
C PHE A 322 -12.34 16.59 -15.51
N GLU A 323 -12.75 15.43 -14.99
CA GLU A 323 -13.94 15.29 -14.15
C GLU A 323 -13.51 14.83 -12.76
N ILE A 324 -14.06 15.39 -11.70
CA ILE A 324 -13.82 14.96 -10.31
C ILE A 324 -15.10 14.39 -9.72
N PHE A 325 -14.97 13.23 -9.08
CA PHE A 325 -16.06 12.56 -8.38
C PHE A 325 -16.03 12.91 -6.90
N GLU A 326 -14.83 12.89 -6.32
CA GLU A 326 -14.64 13.09 -4.89
C GLU A 326 -13.29 13.73 -4.60
N GLN A 327 -13.25 14.55 -3.55
CA GLN A 327 -12.04 15.08 -2.95
C GLN A 327 -12.16 15.05 -1.43
N ILE A 328 -11.11 14.57 -0.76
CA ILE A 328 -10.96 14.66 0.70
C ILE A 328 -9.57 15.21 1.00
N ILE A 329 -9.47 16.06 2.01
CA ILE A 329 -8.20 16.63 2.47
C ILE A 329 -8.03 16.29 3.95
N PHE A 330 -6.95 15.62 4.30
CA PHE A 330 -6.58 15.33 5.69
C PHE A 330 -5.42 16.25 6.11
N PRO A 331 -5.37 16.73 7.36
CA PRO A 331 -4.32 17.63 7.85
C PRO A 331 -3.04 16.90 8.30
N LYS A 332 -2.82 15.68 7.81
CA LYS A 332 -1.72 14.80 8.18
C LYS A 332 -1.42 13.78 7.09
N THR A 333 -0.25 13.15 7.14
CA THR A 333 0.01 11.92 6.37
C THR A 333 -0.76 10.76 6.98
N LEU A 334 -1.18 9.80 6.16
CA LEU A 334 -2.02 8.70 6.63
C LEU A 334 -1.16 7.59 7.27
N THR A 335 -1.77 6.86 8.18
CA THR A 335 -1.29 5.54 8.60
C THR A 335 -1.66 4.48 7.55
N LEU A 336 -0.99 3.33 7.57
CA LEU A 336 -1.36 2.19 6.71
C LEU A 336 -2.82 1.78 6.88
N GLU A 337 -3.32 1.73 8.13
CA GLU A 337 -4.70 1.31 8.41
C GLU A 337 -5.71 2.27 7.79
N GLU A 338 -5.48 3.59 7.93
CA GLU A 338 -6.31 4.62 7.28
C GLU A 338 -6.24 4.48 5.75
N ARG A 339 -5.05 4.27 5.16
CA ARG A 339 -4.92 4.07 3.70
C ARG A 339 -5.69 2.85 3.22
N ILE A 340 -5.55 1.70 3.89
CA ILE A 340 -6.28 0.47 3.54
C ILE A 340 -7.78 0.72 3.61
N TYR A 341 -8.26 1.29 4.72
CA TYR A 341 -9.68 1.58 4.90
C TYR A 341 -10.22 2.50 3.79
N ILE A 342 -9.51 3.58 3.45
CA ILE A 342 -9.94 4.48 2.39
C ILE A 342 -9.92 3.78 1.03
N ARG A 343 -8.85 3.05 0.69
CA ARG A 343 -8.74 2.28 -0.55
C ARG A 343 -9.92 1.33 -0.71
N GLU A 344 -10.21 0.50 0.29
CA GLU A 344 -11.30 -0.48 0.23
C GLU A 344 -12.66 0.19 -0.01
N ASN A 345 -12.95 1.31 0.67
CA ASN A 345 -14.17 2.07 0.45
C ASN A 345 -14.24 2.68 -0.96
N VAL A 346 -13.13 3.23 -1.46
CA VAL A 346 -13.07 3.81 -2.81
C VAL A 346 -13.25 2.74 -3.87
N PHE A 347 -12.49 1.65 -3.81
CA PHE A 347 -12.55 0.57 -4.79
C PHE A 347 -13.93 -0.10 -4.80
N SER A 348 -14.49 -0.37 -3.62
CA SER A 348 -15.84 -0.96 -3.53
C SER A 348 -16.93 -0.06 -4.11
N TYR A 349 -16.86 1.26 -3.91
CA TYR A 349 -17.91 2.18 -4.33
C TYR A 349 -17.77 2.70 -5.78
N TYR A 350 -16.54 2.90 -6.26
CA TYR A 350 -16.27 3.55 -7.54
C TYR A 350 -15.77 2.60 -8.64
N PHE A 351 -15.07 1.53 -8.29
CA PHE A 351 -14.42 0.66 -9.28
C PHE A 351 -15.19 -0.63 -9.56
N ASN A 352 -16.11 -1.03 -8.67
CA ASN A 352 -16.97 -2.19 -8.87
C ASN A 352 -18.31 -1.87 -9.56
N ASP A 353 -18.71 -0.59 -9.57
CA ASP A 353 -19.96 -0.10 -10.16
C ASP A 353 -19.72 0.61 -11.50
N ASP A 354 -20.79 0.81 -12.28
CA ASP A 354 -20.76 1.73 -13.42
C ASP A 354 -20.60 3.19 -12.93
N PHE A 355 -19.37 3.69 -12.90
CA PHE A 355 -19.08 5.05 -12.43
C PHE A 355 -19.78 6.15 -13.26
N ASN A 356 -20.29 5.84 -14.47
CA ASN A 356 -20.95 6.84 -15.31
C ASN A 356 -22.21 7.43 -14.66
N ILE A 357 -22.83 6.70 -13.73
CA ILE A 357 -24.02 7.18 -13.00
C ILE A 357 -23.68 7.99 -11.74
N LYS A 358 -22.42 8.09 -11.35
CA LYS A 358 -22.04 8.79 -10.12
C LYS A 358 -21.98 10.31 -10.38
N PRO A 359 -22.48 11.14 -9.44
CA PRO A 359 -22.36 12.58 -9.52
C PRO A 359 -20.90 13.02 -9.63
N ARG A 360 -20.64 14.04 -10.45
CA ARG A 360 -19.28 14.56 -10.68
C ARG A 360 -19.30 16.00 -11.15
N VAL A 361 -18.14 16.66 -11.06
CA VAL A 361 -17.94 18.01 -11.56
C VAL A 361 -16.93 17.96 -12.70
N LYS A 362 -17.34 18.45 -13.86
CA LYS A 362 -16.48 18.56 -15.05
C LYS A 362 -15.88 19.97 -15.12
N PHE A 363 -14.56 20.01 -15.28
CA PHE A 363 -13.78 21.21 -15.53
C PHE A 363 -13.30 21.19 -16.98
N ASP A 364 -13.46 22.33 -17.66
CA ASP A 364 -12.96 22.55 -19.02
C ASP A 364 -12.50 24.00 -19.21
N GLY A 365 -11.36 24.19 -19.89
CA GLY A 365 -10.74 25.51 -20.09
C GLY A 365 -10.34 26.17 -18.77
N GLN A 366 -10.83 27.39 -18.50
CA GLN A 366 -10.50 28.17 -17.29
C GLN A 366 -11.57 28.06 -16.19
N GLN A 367 -12.35 26.97 -16.18
CA GLN A 367 -13.34 26.73 -15.13
C GLN A 367 -12.64 26.30 -13.84
N PHE A 368 -13.11 26.77 -12.69
CA PHE A 368 -12.55 26.38 -11.39
C PHE A 368 -13.54 26.51 -10.24
N LEU A 369 -13.22 25.87 -9.12
CA LEU A 369 -13.82 26.12 -7.81
C LEU A 369 -12.75 26.70 -6.89
N ARG A 370 -13.14 27.50 -5.91
CA ARG A 370 -12.22 28.04 -4.90
C ARG A 370 -12.83 28.04 -3.51
N SER A 371 -12.01 27.96 -2.47
CA SER A 371 -12.51 28.22 -1.13
C SER A 371 -12.92 29.70 -0.99
N ASN A 372 -13.98 29.96 -0.22
CA ASN A 372 -14.54 31.30 -0.09
C ASN A 372 -13.51 32.29 0.46
N ALA A 373 -12.67 31.84 1.39
CA ALA A 373 -11.65 32.65 2.06
C ALA A 373 -10.32 32.78 1.30
N HIS A 374 -10.24 32.32 0.06
CA HIS A 374 -9.03 32.42 -0.73
C HIS A 374 -8.65 33.91 -0.97
N PRO A 375 -7.41 34.34 -0.66
CA PRO A 375 -7.04 35.76 -0.58
C PRO A 375 -7.02 36.48 -1.94
N ASN A 376 -6.84 35.73 -3.04
CA ASN A 376 -6.80 36.30 -4.40
C ASN A 376 -8.19 36.58 -5.00
N PHE A 377 -9.28 36.26 -4.30
CA PHE A 377 -10.63 36.40 -4.84
C PHE A 377 -11.55 37.14 -3.87
N SER A 378 -12.56 37.81 -4.41
CA SER A 378 -13.50 38.59 -3.60
C SER A 378 -14.33 37.69 -2.68
N PHE A 379 -14.40 38.07 -1.41
CA PHE A 379 -15.07 37.31 -0.37
C PHE A 379 -16.58 37.56 -0.39
N ASN A 380 -17.37 36.49 -0.36
CA ASN A 380 -18.81 36.60 -0.10
C ASN A 380 -19.07 36.36 1.40
N LYS A 381 -19.46 37.43 2.11
CA LYS A 381 -19.68 37.42 3.57
C LYS A 381 -20.77 36.46 4.07
N LYS A 382 -21.60 35.91 3.17
CA LYS A 382 -22.71 35.02 3.54
C LYS A 382 -22.34 33.54 3.60
N LEU A 383 -21.19 33.16 3.03
CA LEU A 383 -20.78 31.76 2.94
C LEU A 383 -19.74 31.43 4.02
N LYS A 384 -19.67 30.16 4.42
CA LYS A 384 -18.61 29.71 5.34
C LYS A 384 -17.26 29.85 4.65
N PRO A 385 -16.17 29.98 5.41
CA PRO A 385 -14.84 30.15 4.82
C PRO A 385 -14.34 28.91 4.05
N SER A 386 -14.78 27.71 4.42
CA SER A 386 -14.47 26.43 3.74
C SER A 386 -15.35 26.14 2.52
N ASP A 387 -16.45 26.88 2.30
CA ASP A 387 -17.34 26.63 1.17
C ASP A 387 -16.59 26.80 -0.16
N MET A 388 -16.76 25.85 -1.07
CA MET A 388 -16.25 25.94 -2.43
C MET A 388 -17.22 26.75 -3.31
N VAL A 389 -16.73 27.80 -3.94
CA VAL A 389 -17.52 28.79 -4.68
C VAL A 389 -17.08 28.82 -6.14
N GLN A 390 -18.06 28.89 -7.04
CA GLN A 390 -17.80 29.11 -8.47
C GLN A 390 -17.46 30.60 -8.73
N PRO A 391 -16.54 30.90 -9.65
CA PRO A 391 -16.25 32.26 -10.12
C PRO A 391 -17.41 32.85 -10.96
N GLU A 392 -17.15 33.94 -11.68
CA GLU A 392 -18.09 34.57 -12.62
C GLU A 392 -18.73 33.55 -13.59
N LEU A 393 -19.93 33.86 -14.11
CA LEU A 393 -20.78 32.96 -14.92
C LEU A 393 -20.05 32.18 -16.03
N ASN A 394 -19.02 32.76 -16.66
CA ASN A 394 -18.30 32.13 -17.77
C ASN A 394 -17.19 31.14 -17.33
N LYS A 395 -16.95 30.99 -16.02
CA LYS A 395 -15.91 30.14 -15.45
C LYS A 395 -16.48 29.06 -14.51
N GLN A 396 -17.79 28.80 -14.59
CA GLN A 396 -18.45 27.80 -13.75
C GLN A 396 -18.21 26.39 -14.31
N PRO A 397 -17.73 25.43 -13.50
CA PRO A 397 -17.64 24.05 -13.91
C PRO A 397 -19.05 23.42 -14.03
N LEU A 398 -19.16 22.40 -14.87
CA LEU A 398 -20.42 21.70 -15.12
C LEU A 398 -20.65 20.61 -14.06
N ILE A 399 -21.77 20.68 -13.34
CA ILE A 399 -22.21 19.62 -12.44
C ILE A 399 -22.96 18.58 -13.27
N ILE A 400 -22.50 17.33 -13.22
CA ILE A 400 -23.12 16.19 -13.89
C ILE A 400 -23.74 15.31 -12.80
N THR A 401 -25.07 15.25 -12.77
CA THR A 401 -25.83 14.29 -11.96
C THR A 401 -26.46 13.28 -12.90
N SER A 402 -26.54 12.01 -12.50
CA SER A 402 -27.29 11.02 -13.26
C SER A 402 -28.78 11.34 -13.18
N GLU A 403 -29.29 12.07 -14.17
CA GLU A 403 -30.73 12.12 -14.42
C GLU A 403 -31.16 10.78 -15.03
N MET A 404 -31.31 9.77 -14.17
CA MET A 404 -32.22 8.65 -14.41
C MET A 404 -33.29 8.69 -13.32
N ASP A 405 -34.41 9.33 -13.65
CA ASP A 405 -35.75 9.16 -13.08
C ASP A 405 -35.90 9.05 -11.54
N SER A 406 -36.09 10.20 -10.89
CA SER A 406 -37.32 10.57 -10.16
C SER A 406 -37.00 11.67 -9.15
N GLY A 407 -37.82 12.72 -9.14
CA GLY A 407 -37.43 14.01 -8.60
C GLY A 407 -37.08 14.04 -7.10
N GLY A 408 -36.09 14.85 -6.75
CA GLY A 408 -35.94 15.38 -5.40
C GLY A 408 -34.51 15.49 -4.88
N TYR A 409 -34.08 16.76 -4.75
CA TYR A 409 -32.99 17.29 -3.90
C TYR A 409 -31.53 17.09 -4.33
N GLY A 410 -30.87 18.24 -4.50
CA GLY A 410 -29.47 18.37 -4.88
C GLY A 410 -28.49 17.97 -3.78
N SER A 411 -27.37 17.43 -4.22
CA SER A 411 -26.23 17.05 -3.40
C SER A 411 -25.46 18.29 -2.92
N VAL A 412 -25.30 18.38 -1.60
CA VAL A 412 -24.38 19.28 -0.90
C VAL A 412 -23.05 18.55 -0.76
N PHE A 413 -21.94 19.18 -1.17
CA PHE A 413 -20.59 18.70 -0.86
C PHE A 413 -20.42 18.70 0.66
N TYR A 414 -20.28 17.52 1.25
CA TYR A 414 -20.07 17.38 2.70
C TYR A 414 -18.63 17.78 3.07
N ASP A 415 -18.53 18.82 3.89
CA ASP A 415 -17.40 19.06 4.79
C ASP A 415 -17.68 18.20 6.04
N GLN A 416 -17.17 16.97 6.08
CA GLN A 416 -17.09 16.18 7.32
C GLN A 416 -15.62 15.95 7.67
N ALA A 417 -15.06 16.93 8.38
CA ALA A 417 -13.96 16.71 9.29
C ALA A 417 -14.48 16.93 10.72
N ASN A 418 -14.72 15.83 11.44
CA ASN A 418 -14.68 15.73 12.90
C ASN A 418 -14.31 14.30 13.28
#